data_AF-A0A0D8CDU4-F1
#
_entry.id   AF-A0A0D8CDU4-F1
#
_cell.length_a   1.000
_cell.length_b   1.000
_cell.length_c   1.000
_cell.angle_alpha   90.00
_cell.angle_beta   90.00
_cell.angle_gamma   90.00
#
_symmetry.space_group_name_H-M   'P 1'
#
loop_
_entity.id
_entity.type
_entity.pdbx_description
1 polymer ?
#
loop_
_entity_poly.entity_id
_entity_poly.type
_entity_poly.pdbx_seq_one_letter_code
_entity_poly.pdbx_strand_id
1 'polypeptide(L)'
;MSPEQYKPDQFKNDLKRVLSLIRTGQRYLEDGKVVELSALESRISALCEQARTLAPEQRKAVAPLLASLIEELGQFESQMQQEYSDIQRQLRGISNTAQATNAYAQAARTK
;
A
#
# COMPACT_ATOMS: atom_id res chain seq x y z
N MET A 1 34.67 13.60 -4.07
CA MET A 1 33.44 13.33 -4.82
C MET A 1 32.44 14.41 -4.45
N SER A 2 32.07 15.29 -5.39
CA SER A 2 31.07 16.33 -5.12
C SER A 2 29.72 15.68 -4.87
N PRO A 3 28.97 16.12 -3.84
CA PRO A 3 27.61 15.64 -3.66
C PRO A 3 26.79 16.14 -4.85
N GLU A 4 26.25 15.22 -5.65
CA GLU A 4 25.21 15.56 -6.62
C GLU A 4 24.08 16.23 -5.85
N GLN A 5 24.04 17.56 -5.89
CA GLN A 5 22.93 18.33 -5.35
C GLN A 5 21.71 17.96 -6.19
N TYR A 6 20.83 17.14 -5.63
CA TYR A 6 19.56 16.80 -6.26
C TYR A 6 18.82 18.10 -6.58
N LYS A 7 18.48 18.28 -7.87
CA LYS A 7 17.71 19.44 -8.31
C LYS A 7 16.33 19.38 -7.64
N PRO A 8 15.86 20.43 -6.95
CA PRO A 8 14.57 20.42 -6.24
C PRO A 8 13.38 19.98 -7.12
N ASP A 9 13.43 20.27 -8.41
CA ASP A 9 12.39 19.86 -9.36
C ASP A 9 12.38 18.36 -9.62
N GLN A 10 13.55 17.71 -9.62
CA GLN A 10 13.67 16.26 -9.78
C GLN A 10 13.03 15.54 -8.59
N PHE A 11 13.36 15.98 -7.37
CA PHE A 11 12.77 15.43 -6.15
C PHE A 11 11.24 15.54 -6.15
N LYS A 12 10.72 16.72 -6.50
CA LYS A 12 9.26 16.94 -6.60
C LYS A 12 8.61 16.04 -7.64
N ASN A 13 9.27 15.82 -8.79
CA ASN A 13 8.75 14.94 -9.84
C ASN A 13 8.74 13.47 -9.40
N ASP A 14 9.79 13.01 -8.72
CA ASP A 14 9.86 11.65 -8.22
C ASP A 14 8.83 11.42 -7.10
N LEU A 15 8.61 12.41 -6.24
CA LEU A 15 7.54 12.38 -5.23
C LEU A 15 6.15 12.26 -5.85
N LYS A 16 5.86 13.06 -6.88
CA LYS A 16 4.58 12.97 -7.62
C LYS A 16 4.37 11.60 -8.26
N ARG A 17 5.45 10.99 -8.79
CA ARG A 17 5.39 9.63 -9.36
C ARG A 17 5.05 8.60 -8.28
N VAL A 18 5.67 8.69 -7.10
CA VAL A 18 5.37 7.80 -5.96
C VAL A 18 3.91 7.95 -5.53
N LEU A 19 3.42 9.17 -5.35
CA LEU A 19 2.00 9.43 -5.02
C LEU A 19 1.04 8.84 -6.06
N SER A 20 1.36 8.95 -7.35
CA SER A 20 0.57 8.34 -8.42
C SER A 20 0.56 6.81 -8.37
N LEU A 21 1.67 6.19 -7.96
CA LEU A 21 1.76 4.74 -7.80
C LEU A 21 0.92 4.25 -6.62
N ILE A 22 0.98 4.96 -5.48
CA ILE A 22 0.13 4.67 -4.30
C ILE A 22 -1.35 4.69 -4.71
N ARG A 23 -1.80 5.76 -5.36
CA ARG A 23 -3.20 5.89 -5.83
C ARG A 23 -3.61 4.81 -6.83
N THR A 24 -2.67 4.32 -7.62
CA THR A 24 -2.93 3.20 -8.54
C THR A 24 -3.06 1.89 -7.78
N GLY A 25 -2.21 1.67 -6.77
CA GLY A 25 -2.29 0.53 -5.85
C GLY A 25 -3.61 0.50 -5.08
N GLN A 26 -4.04 1.64 -4.54
CA GLN A 26 -5.34 1.79 -3.87
C GLN A 26 -6.50 1.36 -4.79
N ARG A 27 -6.55 1.86 -6.03
CA ARG A 27 -7.57 1.43 -7.00
C ARG A 27 -7.50 -0.06 -7.35
N TYR A 28 -6.30 -0.62 -7.47
CA TYR A 28 -6.15 -2.05 -7.72
C TYR A 28 -6.66 -2.89 -6.57
N LEU A 29 -6.41 -2.43 -5.34
CA LEU A 29 -6.91 -3.06 -4.15
C LEU A 29 -8.45 -3.02 -4.08
N GLU A 30 -9.06 -1.86 -4.38
CA GLU A 30 -10.52 -1.69 -4.53
C GLU A 30 -11.12 -2.62 -5.60
N ASP A 31 -10.39 -2.86 -6.69
CA ASP A 31 -10.77 -3.80 -7.76
C ASP A 31 -10.54 -5.28 -7.39
N GLY A 32 -10.04 -5.59 -6.18
CA GLY A 32 -9.68 -6.94 -5.75
C GLY A 32 -8.46 -7.53 -6.48
N LYS A 33 -7.63 -6.68 -7.09
CA LYS A 33 -6.41 -7.09 -7.80
C LYS A 33 -5.24 -7.19 -6.83
N VAL A 34 -4.29 -8.07 -7.17
CA VAL A 34 -3.02 -8.17 -6.46
C VAL A 34 -2.18 -6.92 -6.71
N VAL A 35 -1.69 -6.31 -5.64
CA VAL A 35 -0.78 -5.16 -5.70
C VAL A 35 0.65 -5.63 -5.40
N GLU A 36 1.58 -5.27 -6.28
CA GLU A 36 3.01 -5.49 -6.10
C GLU A 36 3.61 -4.27 -5.36
N LEU A 37 4.23 -4.51 -4.21
CA LEU A 37 4.71 -3.43 -3.32
C LEU A 37 6.21 -3.16 -3.43
N SER A 38 7.04 -4.11 -3.90
CA SER A 38 8.49 -3.96 -3.89
C SER A 38 8.96 -2.79 -4.76
N ALA A 39 8.30 -2.55 -5.90
CA ALA A 39 8.59 -1.40 -6.74
C ALA A 39 8.25 -0.07 -6.07
N LEU A 40 7.17 -0.03 -5.28
CA LEU A 40 6.75 1.14 -4.53
C LEU A 40 7.71 1.41 -3.36
N GLU A 41 8.03 0.38 -2.58
CA GLU A 41 8.97 0.43 -1.46
C GLU A 41 10.35 0.91 -1.89
N SER A 42 10.88 0.38 -3.00
CA SER A 42 12.17 0.78 -3.55
C SER A 42 12.21 2.27 -3.91
N ARG A 43 11.12 2.81 -4.48
CA ARG A 43 11.02 4.23 -4.86
C ARG A 43 10.87 5.14 -3.64
N ILE A 44 10.09 4.73 -2.64
CA ILE A 44 9.96 5.46 -1.37
C ILE A 44 11.30 5.49 -0.65
N SER A 45 12.03 4.37 -0.59
CA SER A 45 13.36 4.28 0.00
C SER A 45 14.33 5.27 -0.66
N ALA A 46 14.41 5.26 -2.00
CA ALA A 46 15.23 6.21 -2.75
C ALA A 46 14.84 7.67 -2.47
N LEU A 47 13.54 7.97 -2.38
CA LEU A 47 13.04 9.31 -2.08
C LEU A 47 13.41 9.76 -0.65
N CYS A 48 13.35 8.85 0.32
CA CYS A 48 13.79 9.11 1.69
C CYS A 48 15.29 9.42 1.75
N GLU A 49 16.13 8.70 1.02
CA GLU A 49 17.57 9.01 0.94
C GLU A 49 17.81 10.39 0.31
N GLN A 50 17.12 10.72 -0.78
CA GLN A 50 17.20 12.05 -1.40
C GLN A 50 16.79 13.15 -0.43
N ALA A 51 15.68 12.96 0.31
CA ALA A 51 15.16 13.95 1.24
C ALA A 51 16.17 14.33 2.33
N ARG A 52 16.99 13.37 2.81
CA ARG A 52 18.04 13.62 3.81
C ARG A 52 19.13 14.57 3.29
N THR A 53 19.43 14.49 1.99
CA THR A 53 20.47 15.30 1.34
C THR A 53 20.03 16.72 0.97
N LEU A 54 18.74 17.04 1.07
CA LEU A 54 18.22 18.38 0.74
C LEU A 54 18.75 19.46 1.68
N ALA A 55 19.03 20.64 1.12
CA ALA A 55 19.38 21.82 1.91
C ALA A 55 18.19 22.31 2.78
N PRO A 56 18.42 23.01 3.91
CA PRO A 56 17.35 23.44 4.81
C PRO A 56 16.18 24.19 4.14
N GLU A 57 16.47 25.10 3.21
CA GLU A 57 15.44 25.84 2.48
C GLU A 57 14.63 24.96 1.52
N GLN A 58 15.28 23.95 0.93
CA GLN A 58 14.60 22.97 0.09
C GLN A 58 13.72 22.04 0.92
N ARG A 59 14.17 21.64 2.12
CA ARG A 59 13.38 20.84 3.07
C ARG A 59 12.08 21.53 3.43
N LYS A 60 12.11 22.83 3.75
CA LYS A 60 10.89 23.61 4.02
C LYS A 60 9.92 23.58 2.84
N ALA A 61 10.42 23.72 1.62
CA ALA A 61 9.60 23.73 0.41
C ALA A 61 8.97 22.37 0.07
N VAL A 62 9.58 21.24 0.48
CA VAL A 62 9.07 19.89 0.19
C VAL A 62 8.35 19.24 1.37
N ALA A 63 8.48 19.79 2.58
CA ALA A 63 7.86 19.24 3.79
C ALA A 63 6.35 18.99 3.65
N PRO A 64 5.53 19.88 3.06
CA PRO A 64 4.10 19.60 2.85
C PRO A 64 3.84 18.41 1.94
N LEU A 65 4.70 18.21 0.93
CA LEU A 65 4.55 17.10 -0.01
C LEU A 65 4.93 15.77 0.64
N LEU A 66 5.95 15.77 1.52
CA LEU A 66 6.32 14.60 2.32
C LEU A 66 5.23 14.27 3.35
N ALA A 67 4.57 15.27 3.94
CA ALA A 67 3.43 15.05 4.81
C ALA A 67 2.27 14.36 4.06
N SER A 68 1.91 14.83 2.86
CA SER A 68 0.91 14.15 2.03
C SER A 68 1.32 12.72 1.66
N LEU A 69 2.62 12.44 1.46
CA LEU A 69 3.07 11.07 1.22
C LEU A 69 2.80 10.16 2.43
N ILE A 70 3.04 10.64 3.65
CA ILE A 70 2.77 9.88 4.87
C ILE A 70 1.27 9.61 5.01
N GLU A 71 0.43 10.63 4.77
CA GLU A 71 -1.03 10.49 4.82
C GLU A 71 -1.54 9.45 3.81
N GLU A 72 -1.09 9.52 2.56
CA GLU A 72 -1.49 8.59 1.48
C GLU A 72 -1.02 7.16 1.77
N LEU A 73 0.17 6.98 2.34
CA LEU A 73 0.66 5.67 2.79
C LEU A 73 -0.18 5.10 3.94
N GLY A 74 -0.56 5.93 4.92
CA GLY A 74 -1.42 5.49 6.02
C GLY A 74 -2.83 5.10 5.56
N GLN A 75 -3.38 5.83 4.59
CA GLN A 75 -4.64 5.46 3.94
C GLN A 75 -4.52 4.13 3.20
N PHE A 76 -3.43 3.95 2.43
CA PHE A 76 -3.22 2.72 1.69
C PHE A 76 -3.03 1.50 2.61
N GLU A 77 -2.26 1.64 3.69
CA GLU A 77 -2.13 0.61 4.73
C GLU A 77 -3.49 0.24 5.32
N SER A 78 -4.30 1.24 5.69
CA SER A 78 -5.63 1.01 6.28
C SER A 78 -6.55 0.24 5.32
N GLN A 79 -6.51 0.56 4.02
CA GLN A 79 -7.25 -0.18 3.00
C GLN A 79 -6.77 -1.63 2.89
N MET A 80 -5.45 -1.86 2.88
CA MET A 80 -4.90 -3.22 2.82
C MET A 80 -5.31 -4.07 4.03
N GLN A 81 -5.31 -3.48 5.23
CA GLN A 81 -5.76 -4.15 6.45
C GLN A 81 -7.25 -4.50 6.38
N GLN A 82 -8.06 -3.60 5.83
CA GLN A 82 -9.49 -3.83 5.64
C GLN A 82 -9.75 -4.98 4.65
N GLU A 83 -9.13 -4.95 3.47
CA GLU A 83 -9.27 -6.02 2.48
C GLU A 83 -8.80 -7.37 3.03
N TYR A 84 -7.68 -7.40 3.76
CA TYR A 84 -7.20 -8.61 4.40
C TYR A 84 -8.21 -9.18 5.40
N SER A 85 -8.81 -8.31 6.24
CA SER A 85 -9.86 -8.70 7.19
C SER A 85 -11.10 -9.26 6.50
N ASP A 86 -11.51 -8.65 5.39
CA ASP A 86 -12.68 -9.09 4.63
C ASP A 86 -12.42 -10.43 3.93
N ILE A 87 -11.24 -10.62 3.33
CA ILE A 87 -10.80 -11.91 2.78
C ILE A 87 -10.80 -13.00 3.87
N GLN A 88 -10.26 -12.71 5.06
CA GLN A 88 -10.29 -13.65 6.18
C GLN A 88 -11.71 -14.03 6.59
N ARG A 89 -12.64 -13.06 6.62
CA ARG A 89 -14.05 -13.31 6.95
C ARG A 89 -14.72 -14.19 5.90
N GLN A 90 -14.47 -13.94 4.62
CA GLN A 90 -14.99 -14.74 3.51
C GLN A 90 -14.48 -16.19 3.57
N LEU A 91 -13.18 -16.39 3.79
CA LEU A 91 -12.58 -17.72 3.92
C LEU A 91 -13.17 -18.53 5.08
N ARG A 92 -13.40 -17.88 6.23
CA ARG A 92 -14.07 -18.53 7.38
C ARG A 92 -15.51 -18.93 7.03
N GLY A 93 -16.24 -18.07 6.31
CA GLY A 93 -17.59 -18.37 5.82
C GLY A 93 -17.62 -19.63 4.96
N ILE A 94 -16.70 -19.75 4.00
CA ILE A 94 -16.57 -20.93 3.12
C ILE A 94 -16.30 -22.21 3.94
N SER A 95 -15.39 -22.14 4.91
CA SER A 95 -15.08 -23.27 5.80
C SER A 95 -16.31 -23.72 6.59
N ASN A 96 -17.09 -22.77 7.13
CA ASN A 96 -18.30 -23.06 7.88
C ASN A 96 -19.38 -23.70 7.01
N THR A 97 -19.57 -23.20 5.77
CA THR A 97 -20.49 -23.80 4.81
C THR A 97 -20.10 -25.25 4.50
N ALA A 98 -18.83 -25.52 4.23
CA ALA A 98 -18.35 -26.87 3.98
C ALA A 98 -18.58 -27.80 5.18
N GLN A 99 -18.34 -27.32 6.40
CA GLN A 99 -18.61 -28.07 7.63
C GLN A 99 -20.10 -28.40 7.79
N ALA A 100 -20.99 -27.44 7.54
CA ALA A 100 -22.43 -27.65 7.61
C ALA A 100 -22.91 -28.68 6.56
N THR A 101 -22.47 -28.55 5.30
CA THR A 101 -22.79 -29.52 4.24
C THR A 101 -22.35 -30.93 4.62
N ASN A 102 -21.14 -31.09 5.16
CA ASN A 102 -20.64 -32.39 5.62
C ASN A 102 -21.46 -32.95 6.79
N ALA A 103 -21.85 -32.12 7.76
CA ALA A 103 -22.68 -32.54 8.89
C ALA A 103 -24.07 -33.03 8.42
N TYR A 104 -24.72 -32.31 7.51
CA TYR A 104 -25.99 -32.75 6.92
C TYR A 104 -25.85 -34.05 6.12
N ALA A 105 -24.78 -34.19 5.33
CA ALA A 105 -24.51 -35.41 4.58
C ALA A 105 -24.26 -36.62 5.49
N GLN A 106 -23.59 -36.43 6.63
CA GLN A 106 -23.41 -37.49 7.64
C GLN A 106 -24.74 -37.85 8.32
N ALA A 107 -25.50 -36.85 8.77
CA ALA A 107 -26.80 -37.07 9.41
C ALA A 107 -27.80 -37.81 8.51
N ALA A 108 -27.74 -37.57 7.19
CA ALA A 108 -28.57 -38.27 6.20
C ALA A 108 -28.14 -39.73 5.95
N ARG A 109 -26.90 -40.12 6.26
CA ARG A 109 -26.39 -41.50 6.11
C ARG A 109 -26.59 -42.37 7.35
N THR A 110 -26.75 -41.75 8.51
CA THR A 110 -26.96 -42.43 9.80
C THR A 110 -28.44 -42.61 10.16
N LYS A 111 -29.35 -42.21 9.27
CA LYS A 111 -30.79 -42.55 9.29
C LYS A 111 -31.06 -43.63 8.27
#